data_AF-A0A0M7BAU5-F1
#
_entry.id   AF-A0A0M7BAU5-F1
#
_cell.length_a   1.000
_cell.length_b   1.000
_cell.length_c   1.000
_cell.angle_alpha   90.00
_cell.angle_beta   90.00
_cell.angle_gamma   90.00
#
_symmetry.space_group_name_H-M   'P 1'
#
loop_
_entity.id
_entity.type
_entity.pdbx_description
1 polymer ?
#
loop_
_entity_poly.entity_id
_entity_poly.type
_entity_poly.pdbx_seq_one_letter_code
_entity_poly.pdbx_strand_id
1 'polypeptide(L)'
;MNRTFPIESALIAALDAGDFVRRHGNSLSELLHMIAGDCGLDLYCEAERLLDGLSPDPVGVGRAVREMRDLLADADAPADRYAAALRWHGARLTDLASRLPA
;
A
#
# COMPACT_ATOMS: atom_id res chain seq x y z
N MET A 1 7.18 12.53 16.38
CA MET A 1 8.17 13.24 15.54
C MET A 1 7.52 13.53 14.20
N ASN A 2 7.13 14.78 13.91
CA ASN A 2 6.62 15.17 12.60
C ASN A 2 7.79 15.19 11.61
N ARG A 3 7.82 14.23 10.68
CA ARG A 3 8.72 14.30 9.52
C ARG A 3 8.10 15.30 8.55
N THR A 4 8.70 16.47 8.41
CA THR A 4 8.36 17.44 7.37
C THR A 4 8.94 16.92 6.06
N PHE A 5 8.08 16.39 5.18
CA PHE A 5 8.50 15.98 3.84
C PHE A 5 8.43 17.18 2.89
N PRO A 6 9.47 17.46 2.09
CA PRO A 6 9.34 18.39 0.98
C PRO A 6 8.19 17.92 0.07
N ILE A 7 7.31 18.84 -0.35
CA ILE A 7 6.10 18.53 -1.15
C ILE A 7 6.45 17.68 -2.39
N GLU A 8 7.54 18.03 -3.07
CA GLU A 8 8.04 17.30 -4.24
C GLU A 8 8.45 15.85 -3.91
N SER A 9 9.09 15.63 -2.76
CA SER A 9 9.48 14.29 -2.31
C SER A 9 8.26 13.42 -1.96
N ALA A 10 7.22 14.02 -1.39
CA ALA A 10 5.98 13.31 -1.07
C ALA A 10 5.21 12.92 -2.33
N LEU A 11 5.16 13.80 -3.33
CA LEU A 11 4.53 13.52 -4.62
C LEU A 11 5.27 12.39 -5.38
N ILE A 12 6.61 12.41 -5.39
CA ILE A 12 7.40 11.32 -6.00
C ILE A 12 7.11 9.98 -5.31
N ALA A 13 7.00 9.97 -3.98
CA ALA A 13 6.65 8.77 -3.24
C ALA A 13 5.22 8.27 -3.56
N ALA A 14 4.26 9.19 -3.75
CA ALA A 14 2.90 8.84 -4.16
C ALA A 14 2.86 8.26 -5.58
N LEU A 15 3.62 8.83 -6.53
CA LEU A 15 3.74 8.28 -7.87
C LEU A 15 4.39 6.89 -7.88
N ASP A 16 5.42 6.68 -7.04
CA ASP A 16 6.06 5.37 -6.87
C ASP A 16 5.09 4.33 -6.27
N ALA A 17 4.20 4.74 -5.35
CA ALA A 17 3.11 3.90 -4.87
C ALA A 17 2.11 3.57 -6.00
N GLY A 18 1.77 4.55 -6.84
CA GLY A 18 0.95 4.36 -8.04
C GLY A 18 1.56 3.35 -9.01
N ASP A 19 2.85 3.46 -9.28
CA ASP A 19 3.55 2.57 -10.18
C ASP A 19 3.64 1.14 -9.62
N PHE A 20 3.77 1.00 -8.29
CA PHE A 20 3.69 -0.28 -7.61
C PHE A 20 2.30 -0.92 -7.72
N VAL A 21 1.23 -0.18 -7.40
CA VAL A 21 -0.17 -0.66 -7.52
C VAL A 21 -0.48 -1.04 -8.96
N ARG A 22 -0.06 -0.25 -9.95
CA ARG A 22 -0.27 -0.56 -11.37
C ARG A 22 0.40 -1.86 -11.82
N ARG A 23 1.60 -2.16 -11.32
CA ARG A 23 2.37 -3.34 -11.74
C ARG A 23 2.04 -4.61 -10.95
N HIS A 24 1.63 -4.45 -9.70
CA HIS A 24 1.48 -5.54 -8.73
C HIS A 24 0.10 -5.58 -8.07
N GLY A 25 -0.84 -4.80 -8.58
CA GLY A 25 -2.17 -4.62 -8.01
C GLY A 25 -2.96 -5.92 -7.93
N ASN A 26 -2.90 -6.77 -8.97
CA ASN A 26 -3.61 -8.04 -8.96
C ASN A 26 -3.16 -8.97 -7.82
N SER A 27 -1.84 -9.15 -7.64
CA SER A 27 -1.35 -10.02 -6.56
C SER A 27 -1.53 -9.39 -5.18
N LEU A 28 -1.46 -8.05 -5.09
CA LEU A 28 -1.72 -7.34 -3.84
C LEU A 28 -3.19 -7.44 -3.41
N SER A 29 -4.13 -7.19 -4.33
CA SER A 29 -5.57 -7.25 -4.05
C SER A 29 -6.02 -8.66 -3.70
N GLU A 30 -5.49 -9.69 -4.37
CA GLU A 30 -5.72 -11.09 -4.02
C GLU A 30 -5.26 -11.41 -2.59
N LEU A 31 -4.07 -10.92 -2.19
CA LEU A 31 -3.57 -11.12 -0.82
C LEU A 31 -4.43 -10.41 0.22
N LEU A 32 -4.79 -9.15 -0.03
CA LEU A 32 -5.63 -8.36 0.88
C LEU A 32 -7.02 -8.98 1.03
N HIS A 33 -7.62 -9.44 -0.08
CA HIS A 33 -8.90 -10.14 -0.06
C HIS A 33 -8.81 -11.48 0.67
N MET A 34 -7.73 -12.22 0.48
CA MET A 34 -7.53 -13.50 1.16
C MET A 34 -7.36 -13.34 2.68
N ILE A 35 -6.75 -12.24 3.14
CA ILE A 35 -6.52 -11.96 4.56
C ILE A 35 -7.76 -11.37 5.24
N ALA A 36 -8.44 -10.43 4.60
CA ALA A 36 -9.49 -9.62 5.22
C ALA A 36 -10.83 -9.62 4.46
N GLY A 37 -11.01 -10.50 3.48
CA GLY A 37 -12.23 -10.57 2.68
C GLY A 37 -12.50 -9.29 1.91
N ASP A 38 -13.77 -8.92 1.80
CA ASP A 38 -14.20 -7.71 1.07
C ASP A 38 -13.60 -6.44 1.66
N CYS A 39 -13.40 -6.37 2.99
CA CYS A 39 -12.77 -5.22 3.64
C CYS A 39 -11.35 -4.95 3.10
N GLY A 40 -10.57 -6.01 2.85
CA GLY A 40 -9.24 -5.88 2.28
C GLY A 40 -9.26 -5.43 0.82
N LEU A 41 -10.26 -5.89 0.05
CA LEU A 41 -10.45 -5.48 -1.33
C LEU A 41 -10.94 -4.02 -1.44
N ASP A 42 -11.85 -3.60 -0.58
CA ASP A 42 -12.33 -2.23 -0.50
C ASP A 42 -11.20 -1.25 -0.18
N LEU A 43 -10.31 -1.63 0.74
CA LEU A 43 -9.10 -0.85 1.06
C LEU A 43 -8.18 -0.71 -0.16
N TYR A 44 -7.98 -1.78 -0.92
CA TYR A 44 -7.21 -1.73 -2.17
C TYR A 44 -7.86 -0.79 -3.18
N CYS A 45 -9.18 -0.90 -3.38
CA CYS A 45 -9.93 -0.05 -4.31
C CYS A 45 -9.83 1.43 -3.91
N GLU A 46 -9.92 1.75 -2.62
CA GLU A 46 -9.74 3.13 -2.14
C GLU A 46 -8.33 3.65 -2.41
N ALA A 47 -7.30 2.84 -2.17
CA ALA A 47 -5.92 3.18 -2.50
C ALA A 47 -5.75 3.46 -4.00
N GLU A 48 -6.34 2.62 -4.86
CA GLU A 48 -6.33 2.80 -6.32
C GLU A 48 -7.01 4.10 -6.73
N ARG A 49 -8.17 4.43 -6.15
CA ARG A 49 -8.88 5.70 -6.41
C ARG A 49 -8.05 6.93 -6.02
N LEU A 50 -7.33 6.87 -4.91
CA LEU A 50 -6.43 7.95 -4.47
C LEU A 50 -5.25 8.15 -5.43
N LEU A 51 -4.89 7.11 -6.18
CA LEU A 51 -3.77 7.09 -7.12
C LEU A 51 -4.18 7.41 -8.58
N ASP A 52 -5.47 7.30 -8.92
CA ASP A 52 -6.02 7.51 -10.28
C ASP A 52 -6.13 9.01 -10.70
N GLY A 53 -5.55 9.92 -9.91
CA GLY A 53 -5.57 11.36 -10.16
C GLY A 53 -4.30 11.89 -10.85
N LEU A 54 -4.43 13.00 -11.59
CA LEU A 54 -3.28 13.75 -12.15
C LEU A 54 -2.31 14.30 -11.08
N SER A 55 -2.77 14.41 -9.84
CA SER A 55 -1.99 14.83 -8.68
C SER A 55 -2.49 14.05 -7.45
N PRO A 56 -1.96 12.83 -7.19
CA PRO A 56 -2.38 12.03 -6.04
C PRO A 56 -2.11 12.79 -4.73
N ASP A 57 -3.04 12.68 -3.77
CA ASP A 57 -2.85 13.24 -2.42
C ASP A 57 -1.86 12.36 -1.63
N PRO A 58 -0.63 12.83 -1.34
CA PRO A 58 0.37 12.01 -0.66
C PRO A 58 -0.05 11.60 0.75
N VAL A 59 -0.90 12.38 1.42
CA VAL A 59 -1.39 12.08 2.77
C VAL A 59 -2.39 10.93 2.72
N GLY A 60 -3.42 11.04 1.88
CA GLY A 60 -4.37 9.96 1.64
C GLY A 60 -3.69 8.66 1.21
N VAL A 61 -2.78 8.74 0.23
CA VAL A 61 -1.99 7.58 -0.23
C VAL A 61 -1.14 7.01 0.90
N GLY A 62 -0.48 7.86 1.69
CA GLY A 62 0.30 7.45 2.85
C GLY A 62 -0.52 6.66 3.87
N ARG A 63 -1.74 7.14 4.16
CA ARG A 63 -2.66 6.46 5.07
C ARG A 63 -3.06 5.09 4.52
N ALA A 64 -3.54 5.01 3.28
CA ALA A 64 -3.97 3.75 2.67
C ALA A 64 -2.83 2.71 2.59
N VAL A 65 -1.62 3.14 2.24
CA VAL A 65 -0.42 2.27 2.21
C VAL A 65 -0.09 1.70 3.59
N ARG A 66 -0.24 2.48 4.67
CA ARG A 66 -0.04 2.00 6.04
C ARG A 66 -1.12 1.03 6.47
N GLU A 67 -2.39 1.32 6.17
CA GLU A 67 -3.49 0.42 6.47
C GLU A 67 -3.32 -0.93 5.76
N MET A 68 -2.92 -0.94 4.48
CA MET A 68 -2.60 -2.19 3.76
C MET A 68 -1.42 -2.93 4.39
N ARG A 69 -0.35 -2.21 4.76
CA ARG A 69 0.83 -2.79 5.43
C ARG A 69 0.43 -3.47 6.75
N ASP A 70 -0.35 -2.79 7.56
CA ASP A 70 -0.73 -3.27 8.90
C ASP A 70 -1.62 -4.51 8.77
N LEU A 71 -2.52 -4.52 7.78
CA LEU A 71 -3.34 -5.68 7.45
C LEU A 71 -2.49 -6.90 7.02
N LEU A 72 -1.42 -6.67 6.23
CA LEU A 72 -0.49 -7.75 5.87
C LEU A 72 0.39 -8.21 7.05
N ALA A 73 0.68 -7.32 8.00
CA ALA A 73 1.53 -7.62 9.16
C ALA A 73 0.77 -8.42 10.23
N ASP A 74 -0.53 -8.15 10.39
CA ASP A 74 -1.42 -8.84 11.33
C ASP A 74 -1.89 -10.21 10.80
N ALA A 75 -1.61 -10.51 9.52
CA ALA A 75 -1.93 -11.80 8.93
C ALA A 75 -1.00 -12.89 9.48
N ASP A 76 -1.59 -13.87 10.19
CA ASP A 76 -0.92 -15.15 10.41
C ASP A 76 -0.64 -15.78 9.04
N ALA A 77 0.64 -15.99 8.72
CA ALA A 77 1.09 -16.34 7.37
C ALA A 77 0.26 -17.49 6.76
N PRO A 78 -0.60 -17.21 5.76
CA PRO A 78 -1.58 -18.17 5.31
C PRO A 78 -0.93 -19.14 4.32
N ALA A 79 -0.59 -20.34 4.79
CA ALA A 79 0.02 -21.45 4.03
C ALA A 79 1.34 -21.08 3.31
N ASP A 80 2.25 -22.05 3.17
CA ASP A 80 3.56 -21.82 2.53
C ASP A 80 3.48 -21.23 1.11
N ARG A 81 2.36 -21.45 0.41
CA ARG A 81 2.15 -20.99 -0.98
C ARG A 81 2.14 -19.47 -1.16
N TYR A 82 1.75 -18.68 -0.14
CA TYR A 82 1.68 -17.22 -0.24
C TYR A 82 2.73 -16.50 0.61
N ALA A 83 3.51 -17.23 1.40
CA ALA A 83 4.48 -16.65 2.33
C ALA A 83 5.52 -15.73 1.64
N ALA A 84 5.97 -16.08 0.43
CA ALA A 84 6.89 -15.26 -0.33
C ALA A 84 6.25 -13.95 -0.82
N ALA A 85 5.02 -14.03 -1.35
CA ALA A 85 4.29 -12.87 -1.82
C ALA A 85 3.94 -11.93 -0.66
N LEU A 86 3.46 -12.47 0.46
CA LEU A 86 3.17 -11.70 1.68
C LEU A 86 4.38 -10.91 2.16
N ARG A 87 5.55 -11.58 2.28
CA ARG A 87 6.81 -10.92 2.69
C ARG A 87 7.23 -9.84 1.70
N TRP A 88 7.15 -10.12 0.41
CA TRP A 88 7.57 -9.18 -0.63
C TRP A 88 6.67 -7.93 -0.65
N HIS A 89 5.34 -8.12 -0.66
CA HIS A 89 4.38 -7.01 -0.61
C HIS A 89 4.49 -6.22 0.70
N GLY A 90 4.60 -6.90 1.84
CA GLY A 90 4.78 -6.26 3.15
C GLY A 90 6.05 -5.40 3.24
N ALA A 91 7.17 -5.91 2.72
CA ALA A 91 8.41 -5.15 2.66
C ALA A 91 8.28 -3.91 1.76
N ARG A 92 7.63 -4.07 0.59
CA ARG A 92 7.44 -2.95 -0.34
C ARG A 92 6.49 -1.87 0.21
N LEU A 93 5.39 -2.26 0.85
CA LEU A 93 4.49 -1.32 1.51
C LEU A 93 5.17 -0.61 2.69
N THR A 94 6.04 -1.30 3.43
CA THR A 94 6.85 -0.69 4.51
C THR A 94 7.79 0.39 3.97
N ASP A 95 8.49 0.11 2.88
CA ASP A 95 9.36 1.08 2.20
C ASP A 95 8.56 2.31 1.73
N LEU A 96 7.44 2.11 1.03
CA LEU A 96 6.56 3.19 0.58
C LEU A 96 6.03 4.03 1.75
N ALA A 97 5.53 3.38 2.80
CA ALA A 97 5.00 4.05 3.99
C ALA A 97 6.05 4.94 4.72
N SER A 98 7.33 4.59 4.60
CA SER A 98 8.43 5.35 5.22
C SER A 98 8.71 6.69 4.54
N ARG A 99 8.33 6.80 3.26
CA ARG A 99 8.56 7.95 2.37
C ARG A 99 7.31 8.82 2.15
N LEU A 100 6.14 8.32 2.55
CA LEU A 100 4.87 9.04 2.48
C LEU A 100 4.57 9.77 3.80
N PRO A 101 3.89 10.93 3.77
CA PRO A 101 3.42 11.61 4.96
C PRO A 101 2.35 10.81 5.71
N ALA A 102 2.17 11.11 7.00
CA ALA A 102 1.16 10.52 7.87
C ALA A 102 -0.13 11.33 7.86
#